data_AF-A0A6I3CD84-F1
#
_entry.id   AF-A0A6I3CD84-F1
#
_cell.length_a   1.000
_cell.length_b   1.000
_cell.length_c   1.000
_cell.angle_alpha   90.00
_cell.angle_beta   90.00
_cell.angle_gamma   90.00
#
_symmetry.space_group_name_H-M   'P 1'
#
loop_
_entity.id
_entity.type
_entity.pdbx_description
1 polymer ?
#
loop_
_entity_poly.entity_id
_entity_poly.type
_entity_poly.pdbx_seq_one_letter_code
_entity_poly.pdbx_strand_id
1 'polypeptide(L)'
;MKISDLTSPENLPFFIAACVALGLIIFLIIYFFLRSRRRNKSTIPAVPPVPTFIEIFEIEKELYIRDPFDNSQTSIIEEPELKSIALTLIVGLREYLVKIFENPSDQHKSMEAVGKHLESAGVTPIAYTQWSQAPIQGLAARVIIKGKVRTALFGPSLAMVRNTAPMRQEIIDINESGTEAGHIVYVLAIDGLAYAVFDISHRLQEVIN
;
A
#
# COMPACT_ATOMS: atom_id res chain seq x y z
N MET A 1 -57.01 34.25 51.91
CA MET A 1 -56.32 35.53 51.67
C MET A 1 -56.66 35.95 50.24
N LYS A 2 -57.53 36.97 50.07
CA LYS A 2 -58.02 37.39 48.75
C LYS A 2 -56.90 38.17 48.05
N ILE A 3 -56.71 37.93 46.76
CA ILE A 3 -55.69 38.58 45.92
C ILE A 3 -55.88 40.12 45.87
N SER A 4 -57.06 40.61 46.24
CA SER A 4 -57.40 42.04 46.28
C SER A 4 -56.73 42.85 47.40
N ASP A 5 -56.15 42.22 48.42
CA ASP A 5 -55.49 42.95 49.54
C ASP A 5 -53.99 43.20 49.29
N LEU A 6 -53.42 42.69 48.19
CA LEU A 6 -52.00 42.84 47.87
C LEU A 6 -51.64 44.16 47.15
N THR A 7 -52.63 45.01 46.83
CA THR A 7 -52.45 46.23 46.01
C THR A 7 -52.90 47.51 46.72
N SER A 8 -52.95 47.51 48.06
CA SER A 8 -53.15 48.74 48.82
C SER A 8 -51.92 49.66 48.71
N PRO A 9 -52.11 50.99 48.61
CA PRO A 9 -51.03 51.96 48.36
C PRO A 9 -49.94 51.98 49.45
N GLU A 10 -50.22 51.39 50.60
CA GLU A 10 -49.32 51.32 51.77
C GLU A 10 -48.26 50.21 51.63
N ASN A 11 -48.53 49.18 50.81
CA ASN A 11 -47.63 48.04 50.58
C ASN A 11 -46.78 48.18 49.30
N LEU A 12 -47.07 49.19 48.48
CA LEU A 12 -46.36 49.51 47.24
C LEU A 12 -44.83 49.65 47.38
N PRO A 13 -44.27 50.35 48.41
CA PRO A 13 -42.82 50.48 48.54
C PRO A 13 -42.14 49.13 48.89
N PHE A 14 -42.80 48.24 49.63
CA PHE A 14 -42.27 46.92 49.95
C PHE A 14 -42.23 46.00 48.73
N PHE A 15 -43.24 46.07 47.85
CA PHE A 15 -43.23 45.33 46.58
C PHE A 15 -42.14 45.82 45.62
N ILE A 16 -41.91 47.14 45.54
CA ILE A 16 -40.84 47.70 44.71
C ILE A 16 -39.47 47.25 45.25
N ALA A 17 -39.25 47.30 46.57
CA ALA A 17 -38.00 46.84 47.18
C ALA A 17 -37.76 45.34 46.95
N ALA A 18 -38.80 44.50 47.06
CA ALA A 18 -38.71 43.07 46.79
C ALA A 18 -38.37 42.77 45.32
N CYS A 19 -38.98 43.48 44.37
CA CYS A 19 -38.68 43.34 42.94
C CYS A 19 -37.24 43.76 42.60
N VAL A 20 -36.73 44.83 43.21
CA VAL A 20 -35.34 45.29 43.02
C VAL A 20 -34.34 44.28 43.59
N ALA A 21 -34.60 43.75 44.78
CA ALA A 21 -33.76 42.73 45.40
C ALA A 21 -33.71 41.45 44.56
N LEU A 22 -34.87 41.02 44.03
CA LEU A 22 -34.98 39.81 43.21
C LEU A 22 -34.27 39.99 41.84
N GLY A 23 -34.36 41.18 41.25
CA GLY A 23 -33.60 41.55 40.05
C GLY A 23 -32.08 41.50 40.26
N LEU A 24 -31.60 41.98 41.41
CA LEU A 24 -30.17 41.95 41.77
C LEU A 24 -29.64 40.52 41.94
N ILE A 25 -30.44 39.65 42.57
CA ILE A 25 -30.10 38.23 42.76
C ILE A 25 -30.00 37.53 41.40
N ILE A 26 -30.98 37.73 40.51
CA ILE A 26 -30.97 37.14 39.16
C ILE A 26 -29.73 37.63 38.38
N PHE A 27 -29.42 38.93 38.46
CA PHE A 27 -28.25 39.49 37.79
C PHE A 27 -26.94 38.86 38.29
N LEU A 28 -26.79 38.67 39.61
CA LEU A 28 -25.62 38.03 40.20
C LEU A 28 -25.49 36.55 39.78
N ILE A 29 -26.61 35.82 39.70
CA ILE A 29 -26.62 34.42 39.23
C ILE A 29 -26.19 34.35 37.77
N ILE A 30 -26.74 35.22 36.90
CA ILE A 30 -26.38 35.27 35.48
C ILE A 30 -24.90 35.64 35.31
N TYR A 31 -24.42 36.64 36.04
CA TYR A 31 -23.02 37.05 36.02
C TYR A 31 -22.09 35.91 36.48
N PHE A 32 -22.46 35.20 37.54
CA PHE A 32 -21.69 34.06 38.04
C PHE A 32 -21.64 32.91 37.01
N PHE A 33 -22.77 32.59 36.36
CA PHE A 33 -22.82 31.55 35.32
C PHE A 33 -22.02 31.93 34.07
N LEU A 34 -22.10 33.19 33.62
CA LEU A 34 -21.32 33.69 32.48
C LEU A 34 -19.80 33.68 32.79
N ARG A 35 -19.41 34.03 34.02
CA ARG A 35 -18.02 33.99 34.46
C ARG A 35 -17.50 32.56 34.60
N SER A 36 -18.32 31.64 35.10
CA SER A 36 -17.97 30.22 35.23
C SER A 36 -17.74 29.55 33.86
N ARG A 37 -18.56 29.89 32.85
CA ARG A 37 -18.36 29.38 31.48
C ARG A 37 -17.03 29.81 30.85
N ARG A 38 -16.47 30.97 31.22
CA ARG A 38 -15.16 31.43 30.71
C ARG A 38 -13.96 30.72 31.33
N ARG A 39 -14.13 30.00 32.45
CA ARG A 39 -13.03 29.31 33.15
C ARG A 39 -12.76 27.89 32.66
N ASN A 40 -13.67 27.28 31.91
CA ASN A 40 -13.53 25.89 31.42
C ASN A 40 -13.19 25.82 29.92
N LYS A 41 -12.16 26.55 29.49
CA LYS A 41 -11.40 26.16 28.29
C LYS A 41 -10.15 25.44 28.78
N SER A 42 -10.33 24.18 29.18
CA SER A 42 -9.20 23.27 29.40
C SER A 42 -8.57 23.04 28.03
N THR A 43 -7.50 23.78 27.75
CA THR A 43 -6.63 23.52 26.60
C THR A 43 -5.82 22.28 26.95
N ILE A 44 -6.38 21.09 26.73
CA ILE A 44 -5.58 19.87 26.72
C ILE A 44 -4.59 20.05 25.56
N PRO A 45 -3.27 20.05 25.80
CA PRO A 45 -2.31 20.12 24.70
C PRO A 45 -2.54 18.88 23.81
N ALA A 46 -2.82 19.11 22.54
CA ALA A 46 -3.00 18.04 21.57
C ALA A 46 -1.70 17.22 21.55
N VAL A 47 -1.80 15.93 21.85
CA VAL A 47 -0.68 14.99 21.66
C VAL A 47 -0.35 15.02 20.17
N PRO A 48 0.91 15.30 19.78
CA PRO A 48 1.28 15.31 18.37
C PRO A 48 0.98 13.93 17.77
N PRO A 49 0.38 13.85 16.57
CA PRO A 49 0.08 12.58 15.94
C PRO A 49 1.38 11.80 15.72
N VAL A 50 1.38 10.52 16.09
CA VAL A 50 2.52 9.63 15.85
C VAL A 50 2.64 9.43 14.33
N PRO A 51 3.82 9.62 13.73
CA PRO A 51 4.01 9.41 12.31
C PRO A 51 3.73 7.95 11.95
N THR A 52 2.84 7.74 10.97
CA THR A 52 2.52 6.42 10.43
C THR A 52 3.36 6.15 9.21
N PHE A 53 4.05 5.01 9.14
CA PHE A 53 4.88 4.63 8.01
C PHE A 53 4.20 3.53 7.18
N ILE A 54 4.31 3.64 5.86
CA ILE A 54 3.95 2.58 4.93
C ILE A 54 5.19 2.03 4.25
N GLU A 55 5.14 0.74 3.95
CA GLU A 55 6.15 0.05 3.19
C GLU A 55 5.88 0.24 1.69
N ILE A 56 6.90 0.64 0.94
CA ILE A 56 6.82 0.88 -0.49
C ILE A 56 7.89 0.04 -1.19
N PHE A 57 7.43 -0.70 -2.19
CA PHE A 57 8.27 -1.39 -3.16
C PHE A 57 8.09 -0.70 -4.51
N GLU A 58 9.19 -0.24 -5.10
CA GLU A 58 9.19 0.56 -6.31
C GLU A 58 10.15 -0.04 -7.34
N ILE A 59 9.75 -0.05 -8.61
CA ILE A 59 10.57 -0.60 -9.69
C ILE A 59 11.50 0.51 -10.17
N GLU A 60 12.77 0.35 -9.89
CA GLU A 60 13.82 1.31 -10.24
C GLU A 60 14.26 1.13 -11.69
N LYS A 61 14.39 -0.13 -12.12
CA LYS A 61 14.76 -0.49 -13.48
C LYS A 61 14.03 -1.76 -13.91
N GLU A 62 13.63 -1.79 -15.18
CA GLU A 62 13.22 -3.02 -15.85
C GLU A 62 13.90 -3.11 -17.22
N LEU A 63 14.21 -4.33 -17.65
CA LEU A 63 14.75 -4.61 -18.96
C LEU A 63 14.12 -5.88 -19.50
N TYR A 64 13.70 -5.83 -20.77
CA TYR A 64 13.23 -6.98 -21.52
C TYR A 64 14.16 -7.26 -22.69
N ILE A 65 14.50 -8.51 -22.86
CA ILE A 65 15.36 -9.02 -23.92
C ILE A 65 14.53 -9.94 -24.81
N ARG A 66 14.37 -9.53 -26.06
CA ARG A 66 13.59 -10.29 -27.06
C ARG A 66 14.27 -11.60 -27.48
N ASP A 67 15.59 -11.59 -27.60
CA ASP A 67 16.43 -12.75 -27.94
C ASP A 67 17.58 -12.88 -26.94
N PRO A 68 17.54 -13.88 -26.05
CA PRO A 68 18.55 -14.05 -25.03
C PRO A 68 19.82 -14.79 -25.47
N PHE A 69 19.87 -15.46 -26.65
CA PHE A 69 21.05 -16.26 -27.02
C PHE A 69 21.27 -16.56 -28.51
N ASP A 70 20.22 -16.64 -29.32
CA ASP A 70 20.26 -17.17 -30.68
C ASP A 70 19.02 -16.67 -31.41
N ASN A 71 19.21 -15.97 -32.53
CA ASN A 71 18.15 -15.40 -33.36
C ASN A 71 17.19 -16.45 -33.98
N SER A 72 17.21 -17.70 -33.53
CA SER A 72 16.25 -18.71 -33.88
C SER A 72 14.83 -18.23 -33.57
N GLN A 73 13.91 -18.45 -34.52
CA GLN A 73 12.51 -18.02 -34.37
C GLN A 73 11.81 -18.64 -33.15
N THR A 74 12.41 -19.67 -32.54
CA THR A 74 11.92 -20.36 -31.35
C THR A 74 12.29 -19.68 -30.03
N SER A 75 13.35 -18.88 -29.97
CA SER A 75 13.75 -18.12 -28.78
C SER A 75 13.09 -16.74 -28.73
N ILE A 76 12.63 -16.21 -29.86
CA ILE A 76 12.07 -14.86 -29.93
C ILE A 76 10.70 -14.80 -29.24
N ILE A 77 10.64 -13.99 -28.18
CA ILE A 77 9.40 -13.66 -27.46
C ILE A 77 9.33 -12.13 -27.37
N GLU A 78 8.23 -11.56 -27.84
CA GLU A 78 8.06 -10.10 -27.83
C GLU A 78 7.78 -9.62 -26.41
N GLU A 79 8.12 -8.36 -26.15
CA GLU A 79 7.96 -7.74 -24.83
C GLU A 79 6.53 -7.81 -24.27
N PRO A 80 5.44 -7.60 -25.04
CA PRO A 80 4.08 -7.72 -24.51
C PRO A 80 3.78 -9.12 -23.94
N GLU A 81 4.26 -10.17 -24.61
CA GLU A 81 4.16 -11.54 -24.12
C GLU A 81 4.98 -11.74 -22.84
N LEU A 82 6.22 -11.22 -22.78
CA LEU A 82 7.05 -11.31 -21.57
C LEU A 82 6.37 -10.65 -20.37
N LYS A 83 5.80 -9.47 -20.55
CA LYS A 83 5.00 -8.75 -19.54
C LYS A 83 3.81 -9.59 -19.09
N SER A 84 3.08 -10.17 -20.03
CA SER A 84 1.91 -11.00 -19.75
C SER A 84 2.28 -12.26 -18.96
N ILE A 85 3.43 -12.87 -19.27
CA ILE A 85 3.96 -14.05 -18.56
C ILE A 85 4.36 -13.69 -17.12
N ALA A 86 5.09 -12.60 -16.92
CA ALA A 86 5.46 -12.12 -15.59
C ALA A 86 4.20 -11.87 -14.74
N LEU A 87 3.21 -11.16 -15.30
CA LEU A 87 1.93 -10.92 -14.62
C LEU A 87 1.20 -12.23 -14.30
N THR A 88 1.19 -13.20 -15.21
CA THR A 88 0.56 -14.51 -14.98
C THR A 88 1.14 -15.23 -13.76
N LEU A 89 2.46 -15.21 -13.61
CA LEU A 89 3.14 -15.81 -12.45
C LEU A 89 2.70 -15.12 -11.15
N ILE A 90 2.66 -13.80 -11.15
CA ILE A 90 2.32 -12.97 -9.97
C ILE A 90 0.83 -13.09 -9.61
N VAL A 91 -0.07 -13.14 -10.60
CA VAL A 91 -1.51 -13.40 -10.35
C VAL A 91 -1.69 -14.77 -9.68
N GLY A 92 -0.97 -15.79 -10.13
CA GLY A 92 -0.98 -17.10 -9.46
C GLY A 92 -0.47 -17.03 -8.01
N LEU A 93 0.52 -16.16 -7.71
CA LEU A 93 0.98 -15.93 -6.34
C LEU A 93 -0.12 -15.33 -5.47
N ARG A 94 -0.86 -14.34 -5.97
CA ARG A 94 -2.01 -13.76 -5.25
C ARG A 94 -3.05 -14.82 -4.93
N GLU A 95 -3.43 -15.63 -5.91
CA GLU A 95 -4.39 -16.72 -5.71
C GLU A 95 -3.91 -17.73 -4.68
N TYR A 96 -2.62 -18.06 -4.70
CA TYR A 96 -2.01 -18.96 -3.74
C TYR A 96 -2.08 -18.40 -2.32
N LEU A 97 -1.65 -17.15 -2.11
CA LEU A 97 -1.64 -16.49 -0.79
C LEU A 97 -3.04 -16.40 -0.18
N VAL A 98 -4.06 -16.10 -0.99
CA VAL A 98 -5.47 -16.10 -0.55
C VAL A 98 -5.91 -17.49 -0.07
N LYS A 99 -5.45 -18.57 -0.72
CA LYS A 99 -5.84 -19.94 -0.37
C LYS A 99 -5.14 -20.46 0.88
N ILE A 100 -3.89 -20.07 1.13
CA ILE A 100 -3.09 -20.60 2.24
C ILE A 100 -3.20 -19.78 3.54
N PHE A 101 -3.91 -18.65 3.52
CA PHE A 101 -4.06 -17.73 4.68
C PHE A 101 -2.72 -17.34 5.32
N GLU A 102 -1.69 -17.16 4.51
CA GLU A 102 -0.37 -16.73 4.97
C GLU A 102 -0.20 -15.23 4.77
N ASN A 103 0.44 -14.57 5.74
CA ASN A 103 0.80 -13.17 5.59
C ASN A 103 1.88 -13.03 4.49
N PRO A 104 1.73 -12.09 3.55
CA PRO A 104 2.72 -11.90 2.49
C PRO A 104 4.07 -11.47 3.10
N SER A 105 5.13 -12.19 2.75
CA SER A 105 6.51 -11.80 3.05
C SER A 105 6.91 -10.58 2.21
N ASP A 106 8.04 -9.97 2.53
CA ASP A 106 8.55 -8.83 1.76
C ASP A 106 8.85 -9.24 0.30
N GLN A 107 9.26 -10.49 0.08
CA GLN A 107 9.39 -11.09 -1.25
C GLN A 107 8.03 -11.16 -1.98
N HIS A 108 6.94 -11.48 -1.28
CA HIS A 108 5.61 -11.49 -1.88
C HIS A 108 5.15 -10.06 -2.21
N LYS A 109 5.41 -9.09 -1.33
CA LYS A 109 5.03 -7.68 -1.54
C LYS A 109 5.82 -7.02 -2.68
N SER A 110 7.11 -7.34 -2.84
CA SER A 110 7.92 -6.84 -3.95
C SER A 110 7.50 -7.45 -5.29
N MET A 111 7.20 -8.76 -5.35
CA MET A 111 6.62 -9.38 -6.54
C MET A 111 5.25 -8.77 -6.88
N GLU A 112 4.44 -8.47 -5.86
CA GLU A 112 3.15 -7.79 -6.02
C GLU A 112 3.30 -6.38 -6.61
N ALA A 113 4.37 -5.65 -6.28
CA ALA A 113 4.65 -4.34 -6.88
C ALA A 113 4.91 -4.45 -8.39
N VAL A 114 5.60 -5.50 -8.84
CA VAL A 114 5.73 -5.82 -10.27
C VAL A 114 4.37 -6.09 -10.90
N GLY A 115 3.52 -6.87 -10.24
CA GLY A 115 2.16 -7.16 -10.71
C GLY A 115 1.35 -5.88 -10.92
N LYS A 116 1.33 -5.01 -9.91
CA LYS A 116 0.62 -3.72 -9.97
C LYS A 116 1.17 -2.80 -11.06
N HIS A 117 2.49 -2.75 -11.22
CA HIS A 117 3.11 -1.97 -12.28
C HIS A 117 2.64 -2.45 -13.66
N LEU A 118 2.69 -3.76 -13.92
CA LEU A 118 2.24 -4.35 -15.18
C LEU A 118 0.74 -4.13 -15.43
N GLU A 119 -0.09 -4.28 -14.41
CA GLU A 119 -1.53 -4.00 -14.50
C GLU A 119 -1.82 -2.54 -14.80
N SER A 120 -1.08 -1.61 -14.18
CA SER A 120 -1.20 -0.17 -14.46
C SER A 120 -0.81 0.18 -15.90
N ALA A 121 0.05 -0.62 -16.52
CA ALA A 121 0.43 -0.53 -17.92
C ALA A 121 -0.57 -1.23 -18.87
N GLY A 122 -1.69 -1.77 -18.36
CA GLY A 122 -2.74 -2.42 -19.15
C GLY A 122 -2.40 -3.85 -19.58
N VAL A 123 -1.41 -4.49 -18.95
CA VAL A 123 -1.03 -5.88 -19.23
C VAL A 123 -2.09 -6.83 -18.70
N THR A 124 -2.35 -7.92 -19.43
CA THR A 124 -3.28 -8.98 -19.03
C THR A 124 -2.57 -10.32 -18.89
N PRO A 125 -2.92 -11.16 -17.91
CA PRO A 125 -2.34 -12.50 -17.78
C PRO A 125 -2.77 -13.42 -18.93
N ILE A 126 -1.99 -14.48 -19.16
CA ILE A 126 -2.23 -15.50 -20.18
C ILE A 126 -2.54 -16.87 -19.55
N ALA A 127 -2.98 -17.81 -20.37
CA ALA A 127 -3.28 -19.16 -19.93
C ALA A 127 -2.02 -19.94 -19.51
N TYR A 128 -2.16 -20.72 -18.44
CA TYR A 128 -1.16 -21.65 -17.94
C TYR A 128 -1.82 -22.99 -17.60
N THR A 129 -1.03 -24.07 -17.58
CA THR A 129 -1.50 -25.44 -17.27
C THR A 129 -1.05 -25.95 -15.90
N GLN A 130 0.05 -25.41 -15.39
CA GLN A 130 0.60 -25.73 -14.07
C GLN A 130 1.20 -24.46 -13.49
N TRP A 131 1.10 -24.29 -12.18
CA TRP A 131 1.69 -23.17 -11.45
C TRP A 131 2.15 -23.67 -10.07
N SER A 132 3.28 -23.16 -9.60
CA SER A 132 3.82 -23.45 -8.28
C SER A 132 4.66 -22.28 -7.76
N GLN A 133 4.69 -22.13 -6.44
CA GLN A 133 5.64 -21.29 -5.73
C GLN A 133 6.57 -22.18 -4.91
N ALA A 134 7.82 -21.77 -4.79
CA ALA A 134 8.76 -22.34 -3.84
C ALA A 134 9.41 -21.21 -3.03
N PRO A 135 9.39 -21.28 -1.69
CA PRO A 135 10.03 -20.28 -0.84
C PRO A 135 11.48 -20.03 -1.27
N ILE A 136 11.88 -18.76 -1.31
CA ILE A 136 13.23 -18.30 -1.69
C ILE A 136 13.59 -18.51 -3.18
N GLN A 137 13.04 -19.54 -3.84
CA GLN A 137 13.37 -19.84 -5.24
C GLN A 137 12.53 -19.02 -6.23
N GLY A 138 11.27 -18.71 -5.88
CA GLY A 138 10.36 -17.91 -6.68
C GLY A 138 9.15 -18.69 -7.20
N LEU A 139 8.69 -18.29 -8.38
CA LEU A 139 7.46 -18.75 -9.02
C LEU A 139 7.81 -19.55 -10.29
N ALA A 140 7.01 -20.55 -10.59
CA ALA A 140 7.12 -21.34 -11.80
C ALA A 140 5.74 -21.61 -12.39
N ALA A 141 5.62 -21.58 -13.72
CA ALA A 141 4.41 -21.97 -14.41
C ALA A 141 4.69 -22.59 -15.79
N ARG A 142 3.75 -23.41 -16.26
CA ARG A 142 3.72 -23.90 -17.64
C ARG A 142 2.74 -23.06 -18.45
N VAL A 143 3.26 -22.03 -19.12
CA VAL A 143 2.49 -21.02 -19.85
C VAL A 143 2.29 -21.42 -21.32
N ILE A 144 1.19 -20.98 -21.92
CA ILE A 144 0.87 -21.25 -23.33
C ILE A 144 1.22 -20.02 -24.17
N ILE A 145 2.28 -20.12 -24.97
CA ILE A 145 2.77 -19.03 -25.83
C ILE A 145 2.70 -19.49 -27.28
N LYS A 146 1.91 -18.81 -28.12
CA LYS A 146 1.71 -19.14 -29.54
C LYS A 146 1.35 -20.63 -29.75
N GLY A 147 0.50 -21.17 -28.88
CA GLY A 147 0.05 -22.58 -28.91
C GLY A 147 1.04 -23.60 -28.36
N LYS A 148 2.22 -23.20 -27.88
CA LYS A 148 3.22 -24.08 -27.28
C LYS A 148 3.28 -23.91 -25.77
N VAL A 149 3.34 -25.02 -25.05
CA VAL A 149 3.55 -25.01 -23.59
C VAL A 149 5.04 -24.81 -23.30
N ARG A 150 5.37 -23.75 -22.55
CA ARG A 150 6.73 -23.40 -22.15
C ARG A 150 6.85 -23.28 -20.65
N THR A 151 8.05 -23.48 -20.13
CA THR A 151 8.32 -23.35 -18.69
C THR A 151 8.75 -21.91 -18.40
N ALA A 152 7.99 -21.18 -17.62
CA ALA A 152 8.34 -19.84 -17.16
C ALA A 152 8.73 -19.88 -15.67
N LEU A 153 9.80 -19.18 -15.33
CA LEU A 153 10.34 -19.03 -13.98
C LEU A 153 10.48 -17.54 -13.67
N PHE A 154 10.07 -17.13 -12.48
CA PHE A 154 10.24 -15.76 -12.00
C PHE A 154 10.68 -15.77 -10.54
N GLY A 155 11.91 -15.33 -10.28
CA GLY A 155 12.49 -15.48 -8.96
C GLY A 155 13.68 -14.57 -8.71
N PRO A 156 14.17 -14.50 -7.46
CA PRO A 156 15.32 -13.69 -7.10
C PRO A 156 16.52 -14.06 -7.97
N SER A 157 17.28 -13.07 -8.42
CA SER A 157 18.42 -13.27 -9.32
C SER A 157 19.39 -14.36 -8.84
N LEU A 158 19.70 -14.37 -7.54
CA LEU A 158 20.56 -15.38 -6.91
C LEU A 158 20.04 -16.82 -7.07
N ALA A 159 18.73 -17.02 -6.98
CA ALA A 159 18.11 -18.33 -7.20
C ALA A 159 18.08 -18.69 -8.69
N MET A 160 17.99 -17.69 -9.56
CA MET A 160 17.89 -17.88 -11.00
C MET A 160 19.21 -18.30 -11.65
N VAL A 161 20.37 -17.92 -11.10
CA VAL A 161 21.70 -18.33 -11.62
C VAL A 161 21.83 -19.85 -11.80
N ARG A 162 21.18 -20.66 -10.95
CA ARG A 162 21.23 -22.14 -11.04
C ARG A 162 20.18 -22.73 -11.98
N ASN A 163 19.16 -21.96 -12.32
CA ASN A 163 17.98 -22.39 -13.08
C ASN A 163 17.94 -21.78 -14.48
N THR A 164 18.93 -20.97 -14.85
CA THR A 164 19.06 -20.37 -16.17
C THR A 164 20.40 -20.70 -16.81
N ALA A 165 20.45 -20.65 -18.14
CA ALA A 165 21.67 -20.48 -18.90
C ALA A 165 22.38 -19.16 -18.49
N PRO A 166 23.67 -18.99 -18.85
CA PRO A 166 24.40 -17.76 -18.56
C PRO A 166 23.62 -16.52 -19.02
N MET A 167 23.50 -15.50 -18.18
CA MET A 167 22.68 -14.32 -18.52
C MET A 167 23.43 -13.40 -19.49
N ARG A 168 22.69 -12.61 -20.27
CA ARG A 168 23.29 -11.54 -21.08
C ARG A 168 23.86 -10.45 -20.17
N GLN A 169 24.90 -9.76 -20.64
CA GLN A 169 25.62 -8.76 -19.85
C GLN A 169 24.70 -7.65 -19.33
N GLU A 170 23.71 -7.23 -20.12
CA GLU A 170 22.78 -6.18 -19.69
C GLU A 170 21.94 -6.58 -18.46
N ILE A 171 21.59 -7.87 -18.32
CA ILE A 171 20.91 -8.39 -17.14
C ILE A 171 21.87 -8.45 -15.95
N ILE A 172 23.12 -8.87 -16.21
CA ILE A 172 24.17 -8.95 -15.18
C ILE A 172 24.44 -7.56 -14.61
N ASP A 173 24.60 -6.54 -15.45
CA ASP A 173 24.88 -5.17 -15.03
C ASP A 173 23.75 -4.58 -14.15
N ILE A 174 22.49 -4.84 -14.52
CA ILE A 174 21.33 -4.44 -13.70
C ILE A 174 21.34 -5.20 -12.38
N ASN A 175 21.61 -6.50 -12.40
CA ASN A 175 21.65 -7.31 -11.19
C ASN A 175 22.74 -6.87 -10.22
N GLU A 176 23.96 -6.61 -10.71
CA GLU A 176 25.07 -6.15 -9.89
C GLU A 176 24.76 -4.77 -9.31
N SER A 177 24.33 -3.81 -10.14
CA SER A 177 24.01 -2.45 -9.66
C SER A 177 22.85 -2.41 -8.66
N GLY A 178 21.79 -3.21 -8.87
CA GLY A 178 20.67 -3.31 -7.93
C GLY A 178 21.09 -3.97 -6.61
N THR A 179 21.91 -5.02 -6.67
CA THR A 179 22.43 -5.69 -5.47
C THR A 179 23.33 -4.76 -4.65
N GLU A 180 24.19 -3.98 -5.31
CA GLU A 180 25.02 -2.95 -4.68
C GLU A 180 24.19 -1.86 -3.98
N ALA A 181 23.05 -1.50 -4.57
CA ALA A 181 22.11 -0.54 -3.99
C ALA A 181 21.23 -1.13 -2.86
N GLY A 182 21.38 -2.42 -2.54
CA GLY A 182 20.56 -3.12 -1.54
C GLY A 182 19.12 -3.38 -2.01
N HIS A 183 18.89 -3.36 -3.31
CA HIS A 183 17.59 -3.64 -3.92
C HIS A 183 17.35 -5.14 -4.06
N ILE A 184 16.10 -5.50 -4.34
CA ILE A 184 15.68 -6.86 -4.65
C ILE A 184 15.61 -6.99 -6.17
N VAL A 185 16.44 -7.87 -6.74
CA VAL A 185 16.47 -8.10 -8.18
C VAL A 185 15.78 -9.41 -8.54
N TYR A 186 14.81 -9.35 -9.46
CA TYR A 186 14.11 -10.51 -10.00
C TYR A 186 14.47 -10.74 -11.46
N VAL A 187 14.54 -12.02 -11.86
CA VAL A 187 14.74 -12.42 -13.25
C VAL A 187 13.56 -13.26 -13.72
N LEU A 188 13.03 -12.92 -14.89
CA LEU A 188 12.09 -13.75 -15.64
C LEU A 188 12.88 -14.61 -16.63
N ALA A 189 12.68 -15.92 -16.56
CA ALA A 189 13.24 -16.86 -17.52
C ALA A 189 12.17 -17.74 -18.17
N ILE A 190 12.39 -18.11 -19.43
CA ILE A 190 11.52 -19.01 -20.19
C ILE A 190 12.40 -20.09 -20.80
N ASP A 191 12.03 -21.36 -20.59
CA ASP A 191 12.77 -22.54 -21.01
C ASP A 191 14.26 -22.50 -20.59
N GLY A 192 14.54 -21.87 -19.43
CA GLY A 192 15.89 -21.73 -18.88
C GLY A 192 16.69 -20.54 -19.44
N LEU A 193 16.12 -19.68 -20.30
CA LEU A 193 16.81 -18.48 -20.81
C LEU A 193 16.25 -17.24 -20.11
N ALA A 194 17.11 -16.31 -19.69
CA ALA A 194 16.69 -15.09 -19.01
C ALA A 194 16.20 -14.04 -20.02
N TYR A 195 14.92 -13.65 -19.92
CA TYR A 195 14.26 -12.71 -20.82
C TYR A 195 14.01 -11.34 -20.20
N ALA A 196 13.89 -11.24 -18.88
CA ALA A 196 13.71 -9.94 -18.25
C ALA A 196 14.34 -9.87 -16.87
N VAL A 197 14.63 -8.65 -16.43
CA VAL A 197 15.12 -8.34 -15.09
C VAL A 197 14.37 -7.14 -14.52
N PHE A 198 14.06 -7.19 -13.23
CA PHE A 198 13.38 -6.14 -12.47
C PHE A 198 14.21 -5.81 -11.24
N ASP A 199 14.62 -4.55 -11.12
CA ASP A 199 15.30 -4.00 -9.95
C ASP A 199 14.28 -3.27 -9.08
N ILE A 200 14.13 -3.70 -7.82
CA ILE A 200 13.06 -3.24 -6.93
C ILE A 200 13.65 -2.69 -5.64
N SER A 201 13.46 -1.39 -5.39
CA SER A 201 13.82 -0.77 -4.13
C SER A 201 12.77 -1.04 -3.05
N HIS A 202 13.19 -0.95 -1.79
CA HIS A 202 12.32 -1.07 -0.63
C HIS A 202 12.59 0.10 0.32
N ARG A 203 11.56 0.88 0.63
CA ARG A 203 11.64 2.01 1.57
C ARG A 203 10.40 2.14 2.44
N LEU A 204 10.61 2.67 3.65
CA LEU A 204 9.53 3.12 4.52
C LEU A 204 9.24 4.60 4.22
N GLN A 205 8.00 4.92 3.91
CA GLN A 205 7.55 6.29 3.67
C GLN A 205 6.57 6.73 4.75
N GLU A 206 6.79 7.91 5.32
CA GLU A 206 5.84 8.54 6.24
C GLU A 206 4.56 8.96 5.49
N VAL A 207 3.42 8.58 6.03
CA VAL A 207 2.10 9.04 5.60
C VAL A 207 1.79 10.33 6.35
N ILE A 208 1.82 11.44 5.63
CA ILE A 208 1.39 12.73 6.16
C ILE A 208 -0.14 12.71 6.21
N ASN A 209 -0.70 12.62 7.42
CA ASN A 209 -2.14 12.67 7.69
C ASN A 209 -2.65 14.11 7.81
#